data_AF-A0A9E3WQH1-F1
#
_entry.id   AF-A0A9E3WQH1-F1
#
_cell.length_a   1.000
_cell.length_b   1.000
_cell.length_c   1.000
_cell.angle_alpha   90.00
_cell.angle_beta   90.00
_cell.angle_gamma   90.00
#
_symmetry.space_group_name_H-M   'P 1'
#
loop_
_entity.id
_entity.type
_entity.pdbx_description
1 polymer ?
#
loop_
_entity_poly.entity_id
_entity_poly.type
_entity_poly.pdbx_seq_one_letter_code
_entity_poly.pdbx_strand_id
1 'polypeptide(L)'
;RLEPLESWSQFGRNRDPLGNWFGCQNAKPMFHFVLPDRYLRRNPFVAPPSSWTLISDEPGQRPVFPQSRPGKFFHASQAGRFTSANSAMIYGDELLGEDFVGNSFVSEPVHNLVHREIVERDGATFKSHKPADETHSEFLASDDTWFRPNMIRTGPDGALWVADMYREIIEHPHWVSDELKPLVDVRAGCDRGRIYRIYPQGASLRAVPRIDQLEAGELVELLSSPNMTVRDMAHMRIVHEQLRDAVAPLKALAASGDRETARVQALSVLDGLGAVDEDVLYAALDDKSPWVRAAAVRLCESRKGGLTPLNSAESDPAVRLQTALSLGEFALPIGGTLLGEMARAHGRDAYLAAAVNSSLRKENLGPYADALLADSREPVAAPLLEGLIATVIGLED
;
A
#
# COMPACT_ATOMS: atom_id res chain seq x y z
N ARG A 1 22.15 2.59 -1.16
CA ARG A 1 21.81 2.29 0.26
C ARG A 1 20.65 1.30 0.23
N LEU A 2 20.74 0.16 0.91
CA LEU A 2 19.62 -0.76 1.07
C LEU A 2 18.90 -0.39 2.37
N GLU A 3 17.57 -0.34 2.36
CA GLU A 3 16.72 -0.08 3.53
C GLU A 3 15.86 -1.32 3.80
N PRO A 4 15.85 -1.87 5.02
CA PRO A 4 14.94 -2.95 5.37
C PRO A 4 13.51 -2.39 5.49
N LEU A 5 12.54 -3.11 4.94
CA LEU A 5 11.12 -2.80 5.04
C LEU A 5 10.39 -3.85 5.87
N GLU A 6 9.17 -3.55 6.27
CA GLU A 6 8.30 -4.43 7.04
C GLU A 6 7.83 -5.64 6.25
N SER A 7 7.89 -6.80 6.92
CA SER A 7 7.35 -8.08 6.43
C SER A 7 7.89 -8.46 5.03
N TRP A 8 7.18 -9.33 4.33
CA TRP A 8 7.56 -9.85 3.02
C TRP A 8 6.32 -10.01 2.14
N SER A 9 6.52 -10.04 0.83
CA SER A 9 5.52 -10.39 -0.16
C SER A 9 6.12 -11.42 -1.11
N GLN A 10 5.35 -12.42 -1.52
CA GLN A 10 5.86 -13.45 -2.44
C GLN A 10 6.07 -12.91 -3.84
N PHE A 11 5.24 -11.95 -4.26
CA PHE A 11 5.31 -11.37 -5.58
C PHE A 11 5.17 -9.86 -5.53
N GLY A 12 6.31 -9.18 -5.53
CA GLY A 12 6.39 -7.73 -5.58
C GLY A 12 5.69 -7.03 -4.40
N ARG A 13 5.84 -5.71 -4.36
CA ARG A 13 5.15 -4.83 -3.42
C ARG A 13 4.57 -3.70 -4.24
N ASN A 14 3.26 -3.48 -4.16
CA ASN A 14 2.58 -2.51 -5.01
C ASN A 14 1.91 -1.46 -4.12
N ARG A 15 1.96 -0.20 -4.55
CA ARG A 15 1.30 0.89 -3.84
C ARG A 15 0.00 1.29 -4.53
N ASP A 16 -0.91 1.86 -3.77
CA ASP A 16 -2.04 2.58 -4.34
C ASP A 16 -1.63 4.03 -4.75
N PRO A 17 -2.54 4.77 -5.40
CA PRO A 17 -2.33 6.19 -5.71
C PRO A 17 -2.05 7.11 -4.51
N LEU A 18 -2.38 6.71 -3.29
CA LEU A 18 -2.31 7.51 -2.06
C LEU A 18 -1.07 7.19 -1.22
N GLY A 19 -0.29 6.18 -1.61
CA GLY A 19 0.97 5.81 -0.99
C GLY A 19 0.88 4.67 0.04
N ASN A 20 -0.27 3.99 0.13
CA ASN A 20 -0.44 2.78 0.92
C ASN A 20 0.17 1.59 0.18
N TRP A 21 0.77 0.65 0.91
CA TRP A 21 1.50 -0.47 0.31
C TRP A 21 0.82 -1.80 0.56
N PHE A 22 0.79 -2.62 -0.49
CA PHE A 22 0.14 -3.92 -0.50
C PHE A 22 1.09 -5.01 -0.99
N GLY A 23 0.85 -6.22 -0.51
CA GLY A 23 1.55 -7.43 -0.90
C GLY A 23 0.59 -8.60 -1.03
N CYS A 24 1.12 -9.75 -1.42
CA CYS A 24 0.36 -11.00 -1.47
C CYS A 24 1.21 -12.20 -1.07
N GLN A 25 0.50 -13.27 -0.78
CA GLN A 25 1.04 -14.61 -0.57
C GLN A 25 0.13 -15.57 -1.36
N ASN A 26 0.65 -16.70 -1.81
CA ASN A 26 -0.02 -17.75 -2.58
C ASN A 26 -1.46 -18.05 -2.15
N ALA A 27 -1.70 -18.07 -0.85
CA ALA A 27 -2.99 -18.36 -0.22
C ALA A 27 -3.73 -17.10 0.29
N LYS A 28 -3.11 -15.92 0.22
CA LYS A 28 -3.60 -14.64 0.76
C LYS A 28 -3.51 -13.58 -0.35
N PRO A 29 -4.61 -13.36 -1.10
CA PRO A 29 -4.57 -12.64 -2.36
C PRO A 29 -4.11 -11.19 -2.22
N MET A 30 -4.43 -10.52 -1.12
CA MET A 30 -3.90 -9.18 -0.83
C MET A 30 -3.88 -8.89 0.68
N PHE A 31 -2.81 -8.25 1.13
CA PHE A 31 -2.70 -7.66 2.46
C PHE A 31 -2.09 -6.27 2.41
N HIS A 32 -2.43 -5.43 3.39
CA HIS A 32 -1.91 -4.08 3.57
C HIS A 32 -0.77 -4.08 4.59
N PHE A 33 0.35 -3.40 4.29
CA PHE A 33 1.42 -3.14 5.24
C PHE A 33 1.07 -1.89 6.06
N VAL A 34 0.72 -2.08 7.33
CA VAL A 34 0.15 -1.05 8.20
C VAL A 34 1.21 -0.30 9.00
N LEU A 35 2.20 -1.03 9.52
CA LEU A 35 3.23 -0.48 10.42
C LEU A 35 4.62 -0.58 9.80
N PRO A 36 5.18 0.55 9.32
CA PRO A 36 6.53 0.56 8.79
C PRO A 36 7.59 0.15 9.82
N ASP A 37 8.49 -0.75 9.42
CA ASP A 37 9.47 -1.36 10.32
C ASP A 37 10.43 -0.33 10.96
N ARG A 38 10.76 0.74 10.23
CA ARG A 38 11.58 1.85 10.74
C ARG A 38 11.03 2.48 12.01
N TYR A 39 9.70 2.53 12.16
CA TYR A 39 9.07 3.08 13.37
C TYR A 39 9.08 2.06 14.50
N LEU A 40 8.80 0.79 14.20
CA LEU A 40 8.73 -0.26 15.21
C LEU A 40 10.09 -0.48 15.90
N ARG A 41 11.19 -0.41 15.16
CA ARG A 41 12.54 -0.57 15.71
C ARG A 41 12.99 0.52 16.67
N ARG A 42 12.25 1.64 16.73
CA ARG A 42 12.58 2.77 17.59
C ARG A 42 12.52 2.40 19.07
N ASN A 43 11.58 1.53 19.45
CA ASN A 43 11.47 0.99 20.80
C ASN A 43 11.64 -0.54 20.77
N PRO A 44 12.84 -1.06 21.07
CA PRO A 44 13.12 -2.48 21.02
C PRO A 44 12.51 -3.28 22.20
N PHE A 45 11.96 -2.59 23.21
CA PHE A 45 11.45 -3.22 24.43
C PHE A 45 10.00 -3.70 24.29
N VAL A 46 9.29 -3.27 23.24
CA VAL A 46 7.88 -3.61 23.03
C VAL A 46 7.75 -4.45 21.77
N ALA A 47 7.17 -5.65 21.91
CA ALA A 47 6.82 -6.49 20.77
C ALA A 47 5.60 -5.89 20.04
N PRO A 48 5.71 -5.51 18.76
CA PRO A 48 4.57 -4.99 18.02
C PRO A 48 3.63 -6.14 17.58
N PRO A 49 2.35 -5.84 17.28
CA PRO A 49 1.48 -6.79 16.57
C PRO A 49 2.02 -7.03 15.14
N SER A 50 1.34 -7.88 14.37
CA SER A 50 1.64 -8.06 12.94
C SER A 50 1.68 -6.71 12.23
N SER A 51 2.78 -6.39 11.53
CA SER A 51 2.93 -5.13 10.79
C SER A 51 2.08 -5.03 9.53
N TRP A 52 1.33 -6.09 9.22
CA TRP A 52 0.43 -6.18 8.07
C TRP A 52 -0.86 -6.91 8.45
N THR A 53 -1.92 -6.67 7.69
CA THR A 53 -3.21 -7.38 7.81
C THR A 53 -3.73 -7.83 6.45
N LEU A 54 -4.34 -9.02 6.42
CA LEU A 54 -5.17 -9.42 5.29
C LEU A 54 -6.32 -8.41 5.16
N ILE A 55 -6.61 -7.99 3.95
CA ILE A 55 -7.72 -7.06 3.70
C ILE A 55 -8.97 -7.79 3.21
N SER A 56 -8.80 -8.96 2.57
CA SER A 56 -9.91 -9.80 2.11
C SER A 56 -10.81 -10.21 3.28
N ASP A 57 -12.12 -10.00 3.12
CA ASP A 57 -13.17 -10.32 4.10
C ASP A 57 -13.31 -11.83 4.36
N GLU A 58 -12.78 -12.66 3.46
CA GLU A 58 -12.76 -14.10 3.62
C GLU A 58 -11.39 -14.56 4.14
N PRO A 59 -11.32 -15.10 5.37
CA PRO A 59 -10.05 -15.47 5.97
C PRO A 59 -9.42 -16.67 5.26
N GLY A 60 -8.13 -16.56 4.94
CA GLY A 60 -7.32 -17.66 4.40
C GLY A 60 -7.43 -17.82 2.88
N GLN A 61 -7.52 -19.08 2.42
CA GLN A 61 -7.56 -19.42 1.00
C GLN A 61 -8.95 -19.16 0.41
N ARG A 62 -9.20 -17.93 -0.05
CA ARG A 62 -10.46 -17.54 -0.68
C ARG A 62 -10.81 -18.48 -1.87
N PRO A 63 -12.09 -18.88 -2.03
CA PRO A 63 -12.56 -19.61 -3.21
C PRO A 63 -12.31 -18.84 -4.50
N VAL A 64 -11.96 -19.58 -5.55
CA VAL A 64 -11.86 -19.06 -6.91
C VAL A 64 -12.69 -19.91 -7.86
N PHE A 65 -13.16 -19.29 -8.95
CA PHE A 65 -14.12 -19.87 -9.89
C PHE A 65 -13.51 -20.05 -11.29
N PRO A 66 -12.59 -21.02 -11.48
CA PRO A 66 -11.98 -21.29 -12.78
C PRO A 66 -13.01 -21.78 -13.80
N GLN A 67 -12.83 -21.39 -15.08
CA GLN A 67 -13.56 -21.98 -16.21
C GLN A 67 -12.84 -23.19 -16.80
N SER A 68 -11.50 -23.22 -16.73
CA SER A 68 -10.69 -24.34 -17.20
C SER A 68 -10.86 -25.57 -16.31
N ARG A 69 -10.59 -26.75 -16.89
CA ARG A 69 -10.44 -27.98 -16.11
C ARG A 69 -9.11 -27.94 -15.35
N PRO A 70 -9.00 -28.58 -14.16
CA PRO A 70 -7.72 -28.72 -13.48
C PRO A 70 -6.62 -29.27 -14.40
N GLY A 71 -5.46 -28.62 -14.41
CA GLY A 71 -4.32 -29.01 -15.24
C GLY A 71 -3.65 -30.33 -14.79
N LYS A 72 -2.69 -30.83 -15.59
CA LYS A 72 -2.04 -32.15 -15.40
C LYS A 72 -1.20 -32.30 -14.11
N PHE A 73 -0.94 -31.23 -13.36
CA PHE A 73 -0.15 -31.24 -12.11
C PHE A 73 -0.83 -30.44 -11.00
N PHE A 74 -2.13 -30.66 -10.87
CA PHE A 74 -2.97 -29.95 -9.93
C PHE A 74 -3.13 -30.72 -8.62
N HIS A 75 -2.88 -30.07 -7.50
CA HIS A 75 -3.17 -30.63 -6.19
C HIS A 75 -4.68 -30.57 -5.92
N ALA A 76 -5.36 -31.72 -5.97
CA ALA A 76 -6.81 -31.79 -5.78
C ALA A 76 -7.32 -31.20 -4.45
N SER A 77 -6.48 -31.22 -3.40
CA SER A 77 -6.79 -30.60 -2.10
C SER A 77 -6.87 -29.08 -2.14
N GLN A 78 -6.37 -28.46 -3.19
CA GLN A 78 -6.32 -27.00 -3.35
C GLN A 78 -7.26 -26.51 -4.45
N ALA A 79 -8.19 -27.39 -4.87
CA ALA A 79 -9.12 -27.09 -5.94
C ALA A 79 -10.07 -25.95 -5.60
N GLY A 80 -10.19 -24.99 -6.52
CA GLY A 80 -11.17 -23.90 -6.40
C GLY A 80 -10.85 -22.94 -5.26
N ARG A 81 -9.57 -22.81 -4.88
CA ARG A 81 -9.08 -21.83 -3.91
C ARG A 81 -7.75 -21.23 -4.38
N PHE A 82 -7.37 -20.06 -3.87
CA PHE A 82 -6.06 -19.48 -4.17
C PHE A 82 -4.91 -20.40 -3.77
N THR A 83 -3.98 -20.61 -4.72
CA THR A 83 -2.77 -21.42 -4.53
C THR A 83 -1.49 -20.75 -5.03
N SER A 84 -1.63 -19.73 -5.86
CA SER A 84 -0.54 -19.10 -6.59
C SER A 84 -0.74 -17.58 -6.73
N ALA A 85 -1.47 -16.98 -5.78
CA ALA A 85 -1.82 -15.58 -5.82
C ALA A 85 -0.58 -14.72 -5.97
N ASN A 86 -0.52 -13.97 -7.07
CA ASN A 86 0.60 -13.12 -7.40
C ASN A 86 0.14 -11.81 -8.04
N SER A 87 1.07 -10.87 -8.16
CA SER A 87 0.83 -9.58 -8.81
C SER A 87 -0.35 -8.78 -8.24
N ALA A 88 -0.59 -8.87 -6.94
CA ALA A 88 -1.66 -8.11 -6.30
C ALA A 88 -1.42 -6.59 -6.44
N MET A 89 -2.34 -5.88 -7.08
CA MET A 89 -2.24 -4.45 -7.34
C MET A 89 -3.58 -3.74 -7.20
N ILE A 90 -3.55 -2.43 -6.94
CA ILE A 90 -4.73 -1.54 -6.95
C ILE A 90 -4.81 -0.83 -8.30
N TYR A 91 -5.97 -0.86 -8.95
CA TYR A 91 -6.17 -0.22 -10.25
C TYR A 91 -6.17 1.30 -10.11
N GLY A 92 -5.13 1.91 -10.68
CA GLY A 92 -4.81 3.32 -10.50
C GLY A 92 -5.25 4.19 -11.67
N ASP A 93 -6.44 3.94 -12.20
CA ASP A 93 -6.96 4.62 -13.40
C ASP A 93 -8.51 4.55 -13.43
N GLU A 94 -9.15 5.21 -14.39
CA GLU A 94 -10.61 5.37 -14.51
C GLU A 94 -11.18 4.75 -15.81
N LEU A 95 -10.33 4.25 -16.73
CA LEU A 95 -10.77 3.76 -18.05
C LEU A 95 -11.70 2.54 -17.98
N LEU A 96 -11.53 1.65 -16.99
CA LEU A 96 -12.42 0.51 -16.80
C LEU A 96 -13.84 0.91 -16.34
N GLY A 97 -14.04 2.15 -15.89
CA GLY A 97 -15.27 2.64 -15.28
C GLY A 97 -15.15 2.87 -13.78
N GLU A 98 -16.06 3.67 -13.22
CA GLU A 98 -16.03 4.09 -11.81
C GLU A 98 -16.05 2.91 -10.83
N ASP A 99 -16.79 1.84 -11.15
CA ASP A 99 -16.90 0.62 -10.33
C ASP A 99 -15.60 -0.19 -10.20
N PHE A 100 -14.55 0.19 -10.94
CA PHE A 100 -13.24 -0.46 -10.94
C PHE A 100 -12.14 0.41 -10.31
N VAL A 101 -12.39 1.70 -10.10
CA VAL A 101 -11.41 2.64 -9.55
C VAL A 101 -11.04 2.20 -8.14
N GLY A 102 -9.75 1.97 -7.89
CA GLY A 102 -9.28 1.56 -6.56
C GLY A 102 -9.51 0.08 -6.21
N ASN A 103 -10.06 -0.73 -7.12
CA ASN A 103 -10.23 -2.16 -6.87
C ASN A 103 -8.89 -2.89 -6.94
N SER A 104 -8.81 -3.99 -6.21
CA SER A 104 -7.67 -4.89 -6.27
C SER A 104 -7.82 -5.88 -7.42
N PHE A 105 -6.69 -6.20 -8.06
CA PHE A 105 -6.57 -7.26 -9.06
C PHE A 105 -5.41 -8.16 -8.71
N VAL A 106 -5.64 -9.47 -8.76
CA VAL A 106 -4.66 -10.50 -8.38
C VAL A 106 -4.69 -11.62 -9.41
N SER A 107 -3.53 -12.03 -9.93
CA SER A 107 -3.45 -13.17 -10.83
C SER A 107 -3.32 -14.48 -10.06
N GLU A 108 -4.03 -15.51 -10.55
CA GLU A 108 -3.99 -16.88 -10.04
C GLU A 108 -3.71 -17.82 -11.21
N PRO A 109 -2.43 -18.01 -11.58
CA PRO A 109 -2.04 -18.75 -12.77
C PRO A 109 -2.35 -20.24 -12.68
N VAL A 110 -2.36 -20.87 -11.50
CA VAL A 110 -2.73 -22.29 -11.37
C VAL A 110 -4.15 -22.54 -11.87
N HIS A 111 -5.06 -21.60 -11.60
CA HIS A 111 -6.47 -21.66 -11.98
C HIS A 111 -6.81 -20.83 -13.25
N ASN A 112 -5.79 -20.35 -13.98
CA ASN A 112 -5.96 -19.67 -15.27
C ASN A 112 -6.88 -18.42 -15.20
N LEU A 113 -6.78 -17.62 -14.13
CA LEU A 113 -7.71 -16.51 -13.88
C LEU A 113 -7.04 -15.25 -13.29
N VAL A 114 -7.75 -14.13 -13.39
CA VAL A 114 -7.51 -12.88 -12.68
C VAL A 114 -8.71 -12.59 -11.80
N HIS A 115 -8.44 -12.42 -10.52
CA HIS A 115 -9.41 -12.14 -9.48
C HIS A 115 -9.52 -10.63 -9.23
N ARG A 116 -10.72 -10.16 -8.88
CA ARG A 116 -11.01 -8.77 -8.51
C ARG A 116 -11.72 -8.71 -7.16
N GLU A 117 -11.32 -7.75 -6.33
CA GLU A 117 -12.08 -7.36 -5.13
C GLU A 117 -12.23 -5.83 -5.06
N ILE A 118 -13.37 -5.36 -4.55
CA ILE A 118 -13.61 -3.97 -4.17
C ILE A 118 -12.85 -3.71 -2.87
N VAL A 119 -12.08 -2.62 -2.79
CA VAL A 119 -11.30 -2.25 -1.61
C VAL A 119 -11.90 -1.02 -0.95
N GLU A 120 -12.14 -1.10 0.36
CA GLU A 120 -12.74 -0.03 1.15
C GLU A 120 -11.89 0.28 2.37
N ARG A 121 -11.93 1.53 2.84
CA ARG A 121 -11.27 1.91 4.09
C ARG A 121 -11.90 1.20 5.29
N ASP A 122 -11.06 0.72 6.19
CA ASP A 122 -11.44 0.19 7.50
C ASP A 122 -10.46 0.70 8.56
N GLY A 123 -10.85 1.74 9.30
CA GLY A 123 -9.95 2.43 10.20
C GLY A 123 -8.71 2.99 9.49
N ALA A 124 -7.52 2.65 9.99
CA ALA A 124 -6.23 3.01 9.39
C ALA A 124 -5.75 1.99 8.35
N THR A 125 -6.57 0.99 8.03
CA THR A 125 -6.29 -0.06 7.05
C THR A 125 -7.45 -0.18 6.07
N PHE A 126 -7.58 -1.34 5.43
CA PHE A 126 -8.58 -1.62 4.41
C PHE A 126 -9.23 -2.98 4.66
N LYS A 127 -10.44 -3.11 4.11
CA LYS A 127 -11.13 -4.38 3.89
C LYS A 127 -11.45 -4.53 2.41
N SER A 128 -11.62 -5.74 1.91
CA SER A 128 -11.98 -5.99 0.53
C SER A 128 -12.91 -7.19 0.36
N HIS A 129 -13.74 -7.14 -0.66
CA HIS A 129 -14.76 -8.15 -0.92
C HIS A 129 -15.02 -8.31 -2.42
N LYS A 130 -15.52 -9.48 -2.84
CA LYS A 130 -15.92 -9.69 -4.23
C LYS A 130 -17.14 -8.81 -4.59
N PRO A 131 -17.17 -8.21 -5.77
CA PRO A 131 -18.38 -7.57 -6.32
C PRO A 131 -19.57 -8.53 -6.31
N ALA A 132 -20.78 -7.99 -6.13
CA ALA A 132 -22.00 -8.79 -6.00
C ALA A 132 -22.30 -9.65 -7.24
N ASP A 133 -22.01 -9.12 -8.43
CA ASP A 133 -22.17 -9.76 -9.73
C ASP A 133 -21.04 -10.76 -10.07
N GLU A 134 -19.95 -10.75 -9.30
CA GLU A 134 -18.81 -11.65 -9.46
C GLU A 134 -18.74 -12.74 -8.37
N THR A 135 -19.75 -12.85 -7.50
CA THR A 135 -19.72 -13.77 -6.34
C THR A 135 -19.44 -15.23 -6.70
N HIS A 136 -19.79 -15.69 -7.90
CA HIS A 136 -19.60 -17.07 -8.39
C HIS A 136 -18.85 -17.12 -9.73
N SER A 137 -18.06 -16.08 -10.02
CA SER A 137 -17.25 -15.96 -11.23
C SER A 137 -15.97 -15.20 -10.93
N GLU A 138 -15.13 -15.01 -11.94
CA GLU A 138 -13.93 -14.18 -11.84
C GLU A 138 -13.96 -13.08 -12.89
N PHE A 139 -13.27 -11.98 -12.61
CA PHE A 139 -13.11 -10.86 -13.53
C PHE A 139 -12.59 -11.32 -14.91
N LEU A 140 -11.61 -12.23 -14.92
CA LEU A 140 -11.18 -12.95 -16.12
C LEU A 140 -10.88 -14.39 -15.75
N ALA A 141 -11.53 -15.34 -16.42
CA ALA A 141 -11.19 -16.76 -16.35
C ALA A 141 -11.07 -17.32 -17.76
N SER A 142 -9.97 -18.01 -18.06
CA SER A 142 -9.74 -18.64 -19.36
C SER A 142 -10.12 -20.12 -19.32
N ASP A 143 -10.63 -20.64 -20.44
CA ASP A 143 -10.79 -22.07 -20.69
C ASP A 143 -9.49 -22.73 -21.21
N ASP A 144 -8.53 -21.93 -21.69
CA ASP A 144 -7.20 -22.39 -22.06
C ASP A 144 -6.38 -22.70 -20.79
N THR A 145 -6.21 -23.99 -20.53
CA THR A 145 -5.39 -24.50 -19.42
C THR A 145 -3.92 -24.04 -19.43
N TRP A 146 -3.43 -23.46 -20.54
CA TRP A 146 -2.06 -22.93 -20.66
C TRP A 146 -1.96 -21.44 -20.37
N PHE A 147 -3.08 -20.73 -20.18
CA PHE A 147 -3.10 -19.32 -19.80
C PHE A 147 -2.60 -19.15 -18.35
N ARG A 148 -1.44 -18.54 -18.16
CA ARG A 148 -0.79 -18.36 -16.84
C ARG A 148 -0.51 -16.87 -16.62
N PRO A 149 -1.52 -16.09 -16.19
CA PRO A 149 -1.32 -14.68 -15.88
C PRO A 149 -0.33 -14.55 -14.72
N ASN A 150 0.73 -13.76 -14.90
CA ASN A 150 1.80 -13.64 -13.92
C ASN A 150 2.14 -12.20 -13.53
N MET A 151 1.66 -11.21 -14.30
CA MET A 151 1.85 -9.80 -13.98
C MET A 151 0.66 -9.00 -14.45
N ILE A 152 0.15 -8.15 -13.57
CA ILE A 152 -0.96 -7.23 -13.78
C ILE A 152 -0.46 -5.82 -13.48
N ARG A 153 -0.71 -4.89 -14.40
CA ARG A 153 -0.38 -3.47 -14.23
C ARG A 153 -1.47 -2.59 -14.82
N THR A 154 -1.67 -1.42 -14.23
CA THR A 154 -2.34 -0.32 -14.91
C THR A 154 -1.44 0.14 -16.06
N GLY A 155 -1.89 -0.01 -17.30
CA GLY A 155 -1.17 0.44 -18.48
C GLY A 155 -1.14 1.97 -18.57
N PRO A 156 -0.13 2.57 -19.23
CA PRO A 156 -0.10 4.02 -19.45
C PRO A 156 -1.21 4.52 -20.38
N ASP A 157 -1.86 3.61 -21.12
CA ASP A 157 -3.04 3.86 -21.96
C ASP A 157 -4.37 3.71 -21.19
N GLY A 158 -4.29 3.42 -19.89
CA GLY A 158 -5.43 3.21 -18.98
C GLY A 158 -5.91 1.76 -18.91
N ALA A 159 -5.59 0.90 -19.87
CA ALA A 159 -6.06 -0.49 -19.82
C ALA A 159 -5.45 -1.27 -18.64
N LEU A 160 -6.11 -2.35 -18.20
CA LEU A 160 -5.48 -3.33 -17.32
C LEU A 160 -4.61 -4.26 -18.17
N TRP A 161 -3.30 -4.16 -18.01
CA TRP A 161 -2.33 -4.98 -18.73
C TRP A 161 -2.08 -6.27 -17.96
N VAL A 162 -2.20 -7.40 -18.64
CA VAL A 162 -1.93 -8.74 -18.09
C VAL A 162 -0.85 -9.41 -18.93
N ALA A 163 0.31 -9.66 -18.35
CA ALA A 163 1.30 -10.54 -18.95
C ALA A 163 0.92 -11.99 -18.62
N ASP A 164 0.90 -12.81 -19.66
CA ASP A 164 0.67 -14.24 -19.61
C ASP A 164 1.96 -14.93 -20.05
N MET A 165 2.56 -15.72 -19.15
CA MET A 165 3.78 -16.46 -19.49
C MET A 165 3.54 -17.64 -20.43
N TYR A 166 2.27 -18.06 -20.58
CA TYR A 166 1.77 -19.15 -21.41
C TYR A 166 2.51 -20.49 -21.28
N ARG A 167 2.00 -21.40 -20.44
CA ARG A 167 2.70 -22.66 -20.10
C ARG A 167 1.74 -23.81 -19.84
N GLU A 168 2.03 -24.98 -20.42
CA GLU A 168 1.31 -26.23 -20.06
C GLU A 168 1.53 -26.55 -18.58
N ILE A 169 2.80 -26.59 -18.18
CA ILE A 169 3.25 -26.87 -16.82
C ILE A 169 3.76 -25.58 -16.19
N ILE A 170 3.06 -25.17 -15.13
CA ILE A 170 3.41 -23.99 -14.33
C ILE A 170 4.64 -24.22 -13.45
N GLU A 171 4.81 -25.45 -12.94
CA GLU A 171 5.88 -25.79 -12.02
C GLU A 171 7.27 -25.62 -12.63
N HIS A 172 8.21 -25.17 -11.81
CA HIS A 172 9.61 -25.16 -12.20
C HIS A 172 10.08 -26.60 -12.46
N PRO A 173 10.90 -26.89 -13.49
CA PRO A 173 11.35 -28.26 -13.80
C PRO A 173 12.01 -29.01 -12.65
N HIS A 174 12.57 -28.29 -11.67
CA HIS A 174 13.14 -28.86 -10.44
C HIS A 174 12.09 -29.58 -9.57
N TRP A 175 10.84 -29.13 -9.59
CA TRP A 175 9.74 -29.68 -8.78
C TRP A 175 8.95 -30.78 -9.50
N VAL A 176 9.24 -31.02 -10.79
CA VAL A 176 8.71 -32.17 -11.53
C VAL A 176 9.54 -33.39 -11.16
N SER A 177 8.89 -34.51 -10.79
CA SER A 177 9.62 -35.73 -10.42
C SER A 177 10.43 -36.30 -11.59
N ASP A 178 11.52 -36.99 -11.29
CA ASP A 178 12.39 -37.58 -12.33
C ASP A 178 11.67 -38.65 -13.16
N GLU A 179 10.64 -39.28 -12.61
CA GLU A 179 9.77 -40.22 -13.33
C GLU A 179 8.84 -39.52 -14.32
N LEU A 180 8.40 -38.29 -14.01
CA LEU A 180 7.48 -37.52 -14.84
C LEU A 180 8.19 -36.70 -15.92
N LYS A 181 9.41 -36.22 -15.66
CA LYS A 181 10.19 -35.39 -16.60
C LYS A 181 10.29 -35.96 -18.02
N PRO A 182 10.51 -37.27 -18.25
CA PRO A 182 10.58 -37.84 -19.60
C PRO A 182 9.21 -37.91 -20.31
N LEU A 183 8.11 -37.81 -19.56
CA LEU A 183 6.74 -37.97 -20.07
C LEU A 183 6.10 -36.64 -20.48
N VAL A 184 6.73 -35.52 -20.16
CA VAL A 184 6.18 -34.18 -20.40
C VAL A 184 7.24 -33.21 -20.91
N ASP A 185 6.82 -32.25 -21.73
CA ASP A 185 7.67 -31.11 -22.08
C ASP A 185 7.53 -30.03 -21.00
N VAL A 186 8.49 -30.00 -20.07
CA VAL A 186 8.57 -29.01 -18.98
C VAL A 186 8.84 -27.58 -19.45
N ARG A 187 8.97 -27.34 -20.77
CA ARG A 187 9.13 -26.01 -21.38
C ARG A 187 8.03 -25.68 -22.37
N ALA A 188 7.02 -26.54 -22.57
CA ALA A 188 5.93 -26.32 -23.50
C ALA A 188 5.28 -24.94 -23.31
N GLY A 189 5.25 -24.17 -24.41
CA GLY A 189 4.68 -22.82 -24.46
C GLY A 189 5.62 -21.66 -24.12
N CYS A 190 6.88 -21.92 -23.72
CA CYS A 190 7.77 -20.87 -23.21
C CYS A 190 8.15 -19.76 -24.21
N ASP A 191 7.84 -19.93 -25.49
CA ASP A 191 8.02 -19.00 -26.60
C ASP A 191 6.72 -18.29 -27.03
N ARG A 192 5.61 -18.51 -26.30
CA ARG A 192 4.26 -18.06 -26.68
C ARG A 192 3.64 -17.08 -25.68
N GLY A 193 4.45 -16.44 -24.85
CA GLY A 193 3.98 -15.43 -23.89
C GLY A 193 3.25 -14.28 -24.58
N ARG A 194 2.29 -13.67 -23.87
CA ARG A 194 1.39 -12.64 -24.40
C ARG A 194 1.24 -11.48 -23.43
N ILE A 195 0.93 -10.30 -23.96
CA ILE A 195 0.47 -9.17 -23.16
C ILE A 195 -0.95 -8.84 -23.61
N TYR A 196 -1.90 -9.02 -22.72
CA TYR A 196 -3.29 -8.62 -22.91
C TYR A 196 -3.48 -7.20 -22.41
N ARG A 197 -4.28 -6.41 -23.13
CA ARG A 197 -4.79 -5.11 -22.67
C ARG A 197 -6.29 -5.23 -22.53
N ILE A 198 -6.79 -5.16 -21.30
CA ILE A 198 -8.20 -5.32 -20.97
C ILE A 198 -8.80 -3.93 -20.77
N TYR A 199 -9.87 -3.64 -21.50
CA TYR A 199 -10.61 -2.37 -21.46
C TYR A 199 -12.06 -2.59 -21.94
N PRO A 200 -12.99 -1.68 -21.63
CA PRO A 200 -14.40 -1.85 -22.00
C PRO A 200 -14.60 -1.91 -23.52
N GLN A 201 -15.52 -2.76 -23.97
CA GLN A 201 -15.87 -2.84 -25.38
C GLN A 201 -16.40 -1.49 -25.88
N GLY A 202 -15.86 -1.02 -27.01
CA GLY A 202 -16.22 0.29 -27.58
C GLY A 202 -15.50 1.48 -26.96
N ALA A 203 -14.75 1.30 -25.85
CA ALA A 203 -13.88 2.35 -25.33
C ALA A 203 -12.64 2.52 -26.21
N SER A 204 -12.12 3.75 -26.27
CA SER A 204 -10.84 4.06 -26.88
C SER A 204 -9.75 4.16 -25.82
N LEU A 205 -8.60 3.55 -26.10
CA LEU A 205 -7.42 3.66 -25.25
C LEU A 205 -6.90 5.10 -25.25
N ARG A 206 -6.35 5.55 -24.12
CA ARG A 206 -5.68 6.85 -24.06
C ARG A 206 -4.35 6.82 -24.80
N ALA A 207 -4.01 7.94 -25.43
CA ALA A 207 -2.69 8.11 -26.02
C ALA A 207 -1.62 8.08 -24.92
N VAL A 208 -0.56 7.31 -25.14
CA VAL A 208 0.59 7.26 -24.22
C VAL A 208 1.46 8.49 -24.48
N PRO A 209 1.63 9.40 -23.50
CA PRO A 209 2.41 10.62 -23.71
C PRO A 209 3.90 10.30 -23.90
N ARG A 210 4.57 11.09 -24.74
CA ARG A 210 6.04 11.08 -24.88
C ARG A 210 6.66 11.86 -23.72
N ILE A 211 6.64 11.24 -22.54
CA ILE A 211 7.13 11.85 -21.28
C ILE A 211 8.58 12.28 -21.40
N ASP A 212 9.38 11.63 -22.25
CA ASP A 212 10.77 11.98 -22.54
C ASP A 212 10.94 13.31 -23.29
N GLN A 213 9.87 13.87 -23.84
CA GLN A 213 9.89 15.10 -24.65
C GLN A 213 9.24 16.31 -23.97
N LEU A 214 8.72 16.14 -22.75
CA LEU A 214 7.98 17.18 -22.04
C LEU A 214 8.91 18.08 -21.23
N GLU A 215 8.54 19.35 -21.08
CA GLU A 215 9.22 20.28 -20.18
C GLU A 215 8.72 20.12 -18.74
N ALA A 216 9.43 20.73 -17.77
CA ALA A 216 9.13 20.57 -16.34
C ALA A 216 7.68 20.91 -15.98
N GLY A 217 7.10 21.98 -16.56
CA GLY A 217 5.70 22.37 -16.33
C GLY A 217 4.71 21.31 -16.83
N GLU A 218 4.92 20.80 -18.03
CA GLU A 218 4.07 19.75 -18.64
C GLU A 218 4.16 18.43 -17.86
N LEU A 219 5.34 18.10 -17.30
CA LEU A 219 5.48 16.96 -16.40
C LEU A 219 4.67 17.13 -15.10
N VAL A 220 4.59 18.36 -14.57
CA VAL A 220 3.74 18.64 -13.39
C VAL A 220 2.26 18.53 -13.73
N GLU A 221 1.84 18.95 -14.92
CA GLU A 221 0.46 18.75 -15.38
C GLU A 221 0.08 17.26 -15.45
N LEU A 222 1.01 16.39 -15.85
CA LEU A 222 0.78 14.95 -15.86
C LEU A 222 0.52 14.37 -14.48
N LEU A 223 0.96 15.00 -13.38
CA LEU A 223 0.63 14.55 -12.01
C LEU A 223 -0.86 14.69 -11.68
N SER A 224 -1.63 15.43 -12.48
CA SER A 224 -3.10 15.50 -12.38
C SER A 224 -3.83 14.46 -13.24
N SER A 225 -3.09 13.64 -14.01
CA SER A 225 -3.67 12.56 -14.82
C SER A 225 -4.43 11.55 -13.94
N PRO A 226 -5.56 10.99 -14.40
CA PRO A 226 -6.21 9.88 -13.71
C PRO A 226 -5.31 8.63 -13.66
N ASN A 227 -4.37 8.50 -14.62
CA ASN A 227 -3.51 7.33 -14.76
C ASN A 227 -2.29 7.40 -13.84
N MET A 228 -2.24 6.53 -12.84
CA MET A 228 -1.14 6.41 -11.90
C MET A 228 0.21 6.13 -12.59
N THR A 229 0.25 5.27 -13.60
CA THR A 229 1.49 4.93 -14.32
C THR A 229 2.09 6.15 -15.01
N VAL A 230 1.27 7.00 -15.63
CA VAL A 230 1.70 8.27 -16.24
C VAL A 230 2.20 9.25 -15.17
N ARG A 231 1.48 9.40 -14.04
CA ARG A 231 1.93 10.25 -12.93
C ARG A 231 3.29 9.78 -12.38
N ASP A 232 3.47 8.48 -12.24
CA ASP A 232 4.68 7.87 -11.67
C ASP A 232 5.89 8.05 -12.58
N MET A 233 5.71 7.92 -13.89
CA MET A 233 6.76 8.22 -14.86
C MET A 233 7.15 9.70 -14.85
N ALA A 234 6.17 10.61 -14.75
CA ALA A 234 6.43 12.05 -14.64
C ALA A 234 7.18 12.40 -13.33
N HIS A 235 6.71 11.88 -12.19
CA HIS A 235 7.39 11.99 -10.90
C HIS A 235 8.84 11.52 -11.02
N MET A 236 9.05 10.29 -11.49
CA MET A 236 10.38 9.69 -11.62
C MET A 236 11.33 10.60 -12.41
N ARG A 237 10.87 11.13 -13.56
CA ARG A 237 11.68 12.02 -14.38
C ARG A 237 12.04 13.32 -13.65
N ILE A 238 11.06 13.98 -13.03
CA ILE A 238 11.28 15.23 -12.28
C ILE A 238 12.35 15.04 -11.19
N VAL A 239 12.24 13.97 -10.40
CA VAL A 239 13.15 13.71 -9.27
C VAL A 239 14.52 13.24 -9.76
N HIS A 240 14.58 12.32 -10.73
CA HIS A 240 15.86 11.78 -11.23
C HIS A 240 16.70 12.85 -11.95
N GLU A 241 16.06 13.72 -12.73
CA GLU A 241 16.73 14.81 -13.45
C GLU A 241 16.87 16.09 -12.60
N GLN A 242 16.34 16.08 -11.36
CA GLN A 242 16.38 17.21 -10.44
C GLN A 242 15.83 18.51 -11.05
N LEU A 243 14.70 18.43 -11.75
CA LEU A 243 14.12 19.56 -12.49
C LEU A 243 13.61 20.66 -11.55
N ARG A 244 14.44 21.66 -11.28
CA ARG A 244 14.15 22.75 -10.32
C ARG A 244 13.03 23.68 -10.77
N ASP A 245 12.84 23.84 -12.08
CA ASP A 245 11.76 24.66 -12.63
C ASP A 245 10.36 24.07 -12.35
N ALA A 246 10.29 22.79 -11.93
CA ALA A 246 9.04 22.16 -11.48
C ALA A 246 8.59 22.64 -10.08
N VAL A 247 9.47 23.25 -9.27
CA VAL A 247 9.17 23.54 -7.85
C VAL A 247 7.96 24.47 -7.68
N ALA A 248 7.92 25.59 -8.41
CA ALA A 248 6.81 26.54 -8.31
C ALA A 248 5.45 25.91 -8.71
N PRO A 249 5.31 25.25 -9.88
CA PRO A 249 4.06 24.58 -10.23
C PRO A 249 3.73 23.40 -9.31
N LEU A 250 4.71 22.67 -8.77
CA LEU A 250 4.47 21.63 -7.77
C LEU A 250 3.89 22.18 -6.46
N LYS A 251 4.35 23.34 -5.99
CA LYS A 251 3.78 23.99 -4.81
C LYS A 251 2.32 24.39 -5.04
N ALA A 252 2.02 24.96 -6.21
CA ALA A 252 0.64 25.27 -6.59
C ALA A 252 -0.22 24.00 -6.65
N LEU A 253 0.29 22.92 -7.26
CA LEU A 253 -0.42 21.64 -7.34
C LEU A 253 -0.67 21.05 -5.95
N ALA A 254 0.33 21.06 -5.06
CA ALA A 254 0.20 20.55 -3.70
C ALA A 254 -0.83 21.33 -2.87
N ALA A 255 -0.94 22.64 -3.07
CA ALA A 255 -1.87 23.50 -2.33
C ALA A 255 -3.31 23.45 -2.85
N SER A 256 -3.51 23.36 -4.17
CA SER A 256 -4.84 23.57 -4.78
C SER A 256 -5.20 22.62 -5.92
N GLY A 257 -4.45 21.53 -6.12
CA GLY A 257 -4.80 20.52 -7.12
C GLY A 257 -6.15 19.85 -6.84
N ASP A 258 -6.96 19.60 -7.86
CA ASP A 258 -8.31 19.06 -7.68
C ASP A 258 -8.31 17.65 -7.06
N ARG A 259 -7.39 16.80 -7.53
CA ARG A 259 -7.27 15.39 -7.11
C ARG A 259 -6.36 15.28 -5.90
N GLU A 260 -6.84 14.61 -4.84
CA GLU A 260 -6.01 14.36 -3.65
C GLU A 260 -4.76 13.51 -3.97
N THR A 261 -4.85 12.58 -4.90
CA THR A 261 -3.72 11.76 -5.36
C THR A 261 -2.63 12.61 -6.01
N ALA A 262 -3.01 13.65 -6.75
CA ALA A 262 -2.08 14.63 -7.33
C ALA A 262 -1.41 15.48 -6.25
N ARG A 263 -2.17 15.93 -5.24
CA ARG A 263 -1.63 16.71 -4.11
C ARG A 263 -0.64 15.89 -3.27
N VAL A 264 -1.01 14.66 -2.90
CA VAL A 264 -0.11 13.71 -2.19
C VAL A 264 1.17 13.46 -3.00
N GLN A 265 1.03 13.22 -4.31
CA GLN A 265 2.18 12.96 -5.17
C GLN A 265 3.07 14.19 -5.32
N ALA A 266 2.49 15.39 -5.47
CA ALA A 266 3.22 16.66 -5.54
C ALA A 266 4.06 16.91 -4.27
N LEU A 267 3.52 16.64 -3.08
CA LEU A 267 4.28 16.72 -1.81
C LEU A 267 5.49 15.77 -1.83
N SER A 268 5.32 14.56 -2.33
CA SER A 268 6.41 13.58 -2.46
C SER A 268 7.48 14.02 -3.47
N VAL A 269 7.08 14.61 -4.61
CA VAL A 269 8.03 15.16 -5.59
C VAL A 269 8.80 16.34 -5.00
N LEU A 270 8.12 17.24 -4.28
CA LEU A 270 8.78 18.36 -3.58
C LEU A 270 9.80 17.86 -2.56
N ASP A 271 9.49 16.78 -1.82
CA ASP A 271 10.43 16.15 -0.89
C ASP A 271 11.64 15.54 -1.61
N GLY A 272 11.41 14.82 -2.72
CA GLY A 272 12.48 14.28 -3.57
C GLY A 272 13.39 15.35 -4.19
N LEU A 273 12.90 16.58 -4.33
CA LEU A 273 13.68 17.75 -4.73
C LEU A 273 14.30 18.50 -3.53
N GLY A 274 13.95 18.17 -2.29
CA GLY A 274 14.34 18.93 -1.10
C GLY A 274 13.75 20.34 -1.08
N ALA A 275 12.56 20.53 -1.67
CA ALA A 275 11.91 21.82 -1.92
C ALA A 275 10.63 22.02 -1.10
N VAL A 276 10.35 21.14 -0.14
CA VAL A 276 9.28 21.36 0.85
C VAL A 276 9.75 22.49 1.77
N ASP A 277 8.91 23.48 2.04
CA ASP A 277 9.10 24.53 3.05
C ASP A 277 7.94 24.54 4.05
N GLU A 278 7.95 25.51 4.99
CA GLU A 278 6.93 25.62 6.03
C GLU A 278 5.55 25.94 5.46
N ASP A 279 5.46 26.83 4.45
CA ASP A 279 4.20 27.20 3.81
C ASP A 279 3.53 25.97 3.15
N VAL A 280 4.30 25.15 2.44
CA VAL A 280 3.80 23.89 1.85
C VAL A 280 3.30 22.94 2.93
N LEU A 281 4.02 22.79 4.03
CA LEU A 281 3.63 21.90 5.12
C LEU A 281 2.36 22.36 5.82
N TYR A 282 2.27 23.64 6.18
CA TYR A 282 1.11 24.18 6.87
C TYR A 282 -0.15 24.09 6.00
N ALA A 283 -0.05 24.39 4.71
CA ALA A 283 -1.17 24.21 3.79
C ALA A 283 -1.61 22.75 3.70
N ALA A 284 -0.66 21.81 3.62
CA ALA A 284 -0.98 20.38 3.50
C ALA A 284 -1.51 19.76 4.81
N LEU A 285 -1.11 20.28 5.98
CA LEU A 285 -1.61 19.86 7.28
C LEU A 285 -3.05 20.32 7.53
N ASP A 286 -3.50 21.37 6.83
CA ASP A 286 -4.89 21.87 6.84
C ASP A 286 -5.74 21.33 5.67
N ASP A 287 -5.20 20.42 4.85
CA ASP A 287 -5.92 19.91 3.68
C ASP A 287 -7.18 19.12 4.08
N LYS A 288 -8.25 19.26 3.30
CA LYS A 288 -9.49 18.51 3.48
C LYS A 288 -9.31 16.99 3.40
N SER A 289 -8.34 16.52 2.60
CA SER A 289 -8.04 15.10 2.42
C SER A 289 -7.20 14.58 3.58
N PRO A 290 -7.63 13.50 4.26
CA PRO A 290 -6.81 12.87 5.29
C PRO A 290 -5.50 12.31 4.72
N TRP A 291 -5.47 11.90 3.45
CA TRP A 291 -4.26 11.36 2.84
C TRP A 291 -3.19 12.43 2.61
N VAL A 292 -3.62 13.64 2.24
CA VAL A 292 -2.71 14.80 2.14
C VAL A 292 -2.19 15.19 3.52
N ARG A 293 -3.05 15.25 4.53
CA ARG A 293 -2.62 15.52 5.92
C ARG A 293 -1.64 14.46 6.42
N ALA A 294 -1.91 13.17 6.23
CA ALA A 294 -1.01 12.08 6.63
C ALA A 294 0.36 12.19 5.92
N ALA A 295 0.38 12.48 4.62
CA ALA A 295 1.63 12.73 3.90
C ALA A 295 2.41 13.92 4.49
N ALA A 296 1.72 15.01 4.82
CA ALA A 296 2.33 16.19 5.44
C ALA A 296 2.90 15.90 6.83
N VAL A 297 2.16 15.16 7.67
CA VAL A 297 2.63 14.70 9.00
C VAL A 297 3.95 13.94 8.88
N ARG A 298 4.05 13.01 7.92
CA ARG A 298 5.28 12.26 7.68
C ARG A 298 6.43 13.16 7.21
N LEU A 299 6.15 14.17 6.39
CA LEU A 299 7.16 15.12 5.92
C LEU A 299 7.68 16.06 7.02
N CYS A 300 6.97 16.21 8.14
CA CYS A 300 7.46 16.93 9.31
C CYS A 300 8.66 16.22 9.99
N GLU A 301 8.82 14.90 9.82
CA GLU A 301 9.85 14.09 10.50
C GLU A 301 11.27 14.54 10.18
N SER A 302 11.52 15.07 8.98
CA SER A 302 12.83 15.53 8.55
C SER A 302 13.17 16.96 9.00
N ARG A 303 12.23 17.65 9.67
CA ARG A 303 12.35 19.06 10.03
C ARG A 303 13.02 19.25 11.39
N LYS A 304 14.04 20.11 11.39
CA LYS A 304 14.72 20.56 12.62
C LYS A 304 13.87 21.46 13.52
N GLY A 305 12.76 22.01 13.00
CA GLY A 305 11.89 22.98 13.68
C GLY A 305 10.86 22.40 14.66
N GLY A 306 10.68 21.07 14.70
CA GLY A 306 9.79 20.41 15.66
C GLY A 306 8.33 20.19 15.18
N LEU A 307 7.41 20.15 16.14
CA LEU A 307 6.07 19.54 16.08
C LEU A 307 4.92 20.45 15.60
N THR A 308 5.19 21.65 15.08
CA THR A 308 4.30 22.81 15.29
C THR A 308 3.01 22.91 14.45
N PRO A 309 2.41 21.80 13.96
CA PRO A 309 0.95 21.71 14.13
C PRO A 309 0.40 20.31 14.47
N LEU A 310 1.26 19.33 14.80
CA LEU A 310 0.79 18.01 15.22
C LEU A 310 0.03 18.11 16.55
N ASN A 311 -1.15 17.52 16.61
CA ASN A 311 -2.00 17.50 17.79
C ASN A 311 -2.72 16.15 17.94
N SER A 312 -3.28 15.90 19.12
CA SER A 312 -3.94 14.66 19.49
C SER A 312 -5.41 14.58 19.05
N ALA A 313 -5.99 15.68 18.53
CA ALA A 313 -7.42 15.83 18.23
C ALA A 313 -7.79 15.44 16.78
N GLU A 314 -6.87 14.89 16.00
CA GLU A 314 -7.17 14.39 14.65
C GLU A 314 -8.23 13.28 14.70
N SER A 315 -9.16 13.34 13.75
CA SER A 315 -10.33 12.46 13.71
C SER A 315 -10.13 11.27 12.77
N ASP A 316 -9.37 11.46 11.69
CA ASP A 316 -9.16 10.41 10.69
C ASP A 316 -8.17 9.35 11.23
N PRO A 317 -8.55 8.05 11.22
CA PRO A 317 -7.68 6.97 11.69
C PRO A 317 -6.29 6.91 11.03
N ALA A 318 -6.18 7.16 9.73
CA ALA A 318 -4.91 7.07 9.02
C ALA A 318 -3.97 8.22 9.42
N VAL A 319 -4.51 9.43 9.56
CA VAL A 319 -3.74 10.60 10.02
C VAL A 319 -3.34 10.43 11.48
N ARG A 320 -4.23 9.92 12.34
CA ARG A 320 -3.89 9.60 13.74
C ARG A 320 -2.76 8.57 13.82
N LEU A 321 -2.84 7.49 13.06
CA LEU A 321 -1.79 6.47 13.05
C LEU A 321 -0.45 7.07 12.65
N GLN A 322 -0.41 7.82 11.53
CA GLN A 322 0.80 8.49 11.08
C GLN A 322 1.30 9.53 12.10
N THR A 323 0.41 10.27 12.75
CA THR A 323 0.77 11.24 13.80
C THR A 323 1.42 10.55 14.99
N ALA A 324 0.85 9.46 15.49
CA ALA A 324 1.46 8.69 16.58
C ALA A 324 2.85 8.18 16.18
N LEU A 325 3.02 7.64 14.97
CA LEU A 325 4.32 7.20 14.46
C LEU A 325 5.32 8.36 14.37
N SER A 326 4.92 9.50 13.81
CA SER A 326 5.79 10.67 13.60
C SER A 326 6.15 11.37 14.90
N LEU A 327 5.29 11.37 15.93
CA LEU A 327 5.56 11.99 17.22
C LEU A 327 6.83 11.45 17.88
N GLY A 328 7.15 10.17 17.70
CA GLY A 328 8.39 9.60 18.22
C GLY A 328 9.64 9.91 17.38
N GLU A 329 9.55 10.59 16.23
CA GLU A 329 10.75 11.18 15.58
C GLU A 329 11.24 12.42 16.34
N PHE A 330 10.37 13.05 17.13
CA PHE A 330 10.71 14.22 17.92
C PHE A 330 11.01 13.81 19.37
N ALA A 331 12.26 13.99 19.80
CA ALA A 331 12.66 13.75 21.20
C ALA A 331 12.22 14.93 22.10
N LEU A 332 10.90 15.16 22.21
CA LEU A 332 10.32 16.31 22.92
C LEU A 332 9.26 15.87 23.95
N PRO A 333 9.24 16.48 25.15
CA PRO A 333 8.25 16.17 26.19
C PRO A 333 6.79 16.29 25.74
N ILE A 334 6.46 17.32 24.95
CA ILE A 334 5.10 17.53 24.43
C ILE A 334 4.62 16.38 23.56
N GLY A 335 5.54 15.68 22.87
CA GLY A 335 5.19 14.49 22.10
C GLY A 335 4.63 13.38 22.98
N GLY A 336 5.13 13.24 24.21
CA GLY A 336 4.62 12.28 25.19
C GLY A 336 3.20 12.60 25.63
N THR A 337 2.94 13.87 25.95
CA THR A 337 1.58 14.34 26.30
C THR A 337 0.58 14.01 25.19
N LEU A 338 0.91 14.34 23.93
CA LEU A 338 0.04 14.07 22.79
C LEU A 338 -0.18 12.57 22.57
N LEU A 339 0.88 11.75 22.67
CA LEU A 339 0.78 10.30 22.59
C LEU A 339 -0.14 9.73 23.69
N GLY A 340 -0.05 10.25 24.91
CA GLY A 340 -0.88 9.81 26.03
C GLY A 340 -2.35 10.16 25.85
N GLU A 341 -2.63 11.36 25.34
CA GLU A 341 -3.99 11.78 24.97
C GLU A 341 -4.59 10.90 23.86
N MET A 342 -3.82 10.62 22.80
CA MET A 342 -4.24 9.73 21.70
C MET A 342 -4.47 8.30 22.20
N ALA A 343 -3.59 7.80 23.06
CA ALA A 343 -3.67 6.48 23.66
C ALA A 343 -4.93 6.33 24.54
N ARG A 344 -5.31 7.36 25.30
CA ARG A 344 -6.56 7.36 26.06
C ARG A 344 -7.78 7.35 25.16
N ALA A 345 -7.80 8.22 24.15
CA ALA A 345 -8.97 8.37 23.28
C ALA A 345 -9.20 7.13 22.39
N HIS A 346 -8.12 6.48 21.94
CA HIS A 346 -8.17 5.53 20.82
C HIS A 346 -7.31 4.27 21.02
N GLY A 347 -6.76 4.05 22.21
CA GLY A 347 -5.83 2.96 22.52
C GLY A 347 -6.35 1.52 22.41
N ARG A 348 -7.63 1.34 22.09
CA ARG A 348 -8.19 0.02 21.76
C ARG A 348 -7.88 -0.40 20.33
N ASP A 349 -7.52 0.54 19.45
CA ASP A 349 -6.99 0.21 18.13
C ASP A 349 -5.57 -0.35 18.29
N ALA A 350 -5.37 -1.59 17.85
CA ALA A 350 -4.10 -2.30 18.04
C ALA A 350 -2.93 -1.65 17.29
N TYR A 351 -3.19 -1.06 16.12
CA TYR A 351 -2.17 -0.41 15.32
C TYR A 351 -1.77 0.93 15.92
N LEU A 352 -2.73 1.70 16.42
CA LEU A 352 -2.45 2.94 17.13
C LEU A 352 -1.70 2.66 18.43
N ALA A 353 -2.10 1.65 19.21
CA ALA A 353 -1.39 1.28 20.43
C ALA A 353 0.07 0.89 20.14
N ALA A 354 0.32 0.15 19.04
CA ALA A 354 1.67 -0.17 18.59
C ALA A 354 2.46 1.07 18.16
N ALA A 355 1.83 2.00 17.43
CA ALA A 355 2.45 3.26 17.03
C ALA A 355 2.82 4.13 18.24
N VAL A 356 1.94 4.20 19.25
CA VAL A 356 2.21 4.90 20.51
C VAL A 356 3.39 4.27 21.23
N ASN A 357 3.33 2.96 21.49
CA ASN A 357 4.36 2.25 22.23
C ASN A 357 5.72 2.34 21.53
N SER A 358 5.75 2.18 20.21
CA SER A 358 6.99 2.32 19.42
C SER A 358 7.56 3.74 19.44
N SER A 359 6.75 4.75 19.79
CA SER A 359 7.13 6.17 19.85
C SER A 359 7.57 6.66 21.22
N LEU A 360 7.52 5.81 22.23
CA LEU A 360 8.01 6.12 23.57
C LEU A 360 9.54 6.13 23.61
N ARG A 361 10.09 7.16 24.25
CA ARG A 361 11.52 7.38 24.48
C ARG A 361 11.72 7.99 25.87
N LYS A 362 12.97 8.00 26.33
CA LYS A 362 13.33 8.58 27.63
C LYS A 362 12.82 10.01 27.80
N GLU A 363 12.87 10.83 26.76
CA GLU A 363 12.53 12.25 26.79
C GLU A 363 11.02 12.53 26.90
N ASN A 364 10.18 11.57 26.49
CA ASN A 364 8.72 11.75 26.41
C ASN A 364 7.92 10.81 27.32
N LEU A 365 8.59 9.86 27.99
CA LEU A 365 7.96 8.82 28.81
C LEU A 365 7.16 9.35 30.00
N GLY A 366 7.73 10.31 30.75
CA GLY A 366 7.05 10.92 31.91
C GLY A 366 5.76 11.65 31.50
N PRO A 367 5.83 12.63 30.57
CA PRO A 367 4.63 13.30 30.05
C PRO A 367 3.59 12.35 29.45
N TYR A 368 4.04 11.26 28.81
CA TYR A 368 3.13 10.21 28.32
C TYR A 368 2.40 9.50 29.46
N ALA A 369 3.13 9.05 30.49
CA ALA A 369 2.54 8.40 31.64
C ALA A 369 1.54 9.31 32.37
N ASP A 370 1.92 10.58 32.57
CA ASP A 370 1.04 11.59 33.19
C ASP A 370 -0.25 11.77 32.39
N ALA A 371 -0.15 11.94 31.07
CA ALA A 371 -1.31 12.11 30.19
C ALA A 371 -2.17 10.86 30.08
N LEU A 372 -1.56 9.67 30.02
CA LEU A 372 -2.25 8.38 29.95
C LEU A 372 -3.05 8.08 31.22
N LEU A 373 -2.52 8.49 32.38
CA LEU A 373 -3.09 8.20 33.71
C LEU A 373 -3.91 9.36 34.30
N ALA A 374 -4.02 10.49 33.58
CA ALA A 374 -4.68 11.70 34.07
C ALA A 374 -6.18 11.52 34.44
N ASP A 375 -6.84 10.48 33.96
CA ASP A 375 -8.25 10.20 34.25
C ASP A 375 -8.44 8.75 34.69
N SER A 376 -8.67 8.55 35.98
CA SER A 376 -8.75 7.24 36.62
C SER A 376 -10.08 6.51 36.41
N ARG A 377 -10.98 7.04 35.56
CA ARG A 377 -12.36 6.52 35.41
C ARG A 377 -12.49 5.44 34.35
N GLU A 378 -11.61 5.41 33.35
CA GLU A 378 -11.61 4.37 32.33
C GLU A 378 -10.35 3.50 32.43
N PRO A 379 -10.47 2.18 32.29
CA PRO A 379 -9.30 1.31 32.29
C PRO A 379 -8.46 1.54 31.04
N VAL A 380 -7.16 1.74 31.24
CA VAL A 380 -6.16 1.80 30.16
C VAL A 380 -6.10 0.45 29.45
N ALA A 381 -6.02 0.46 28.12
CA ALA A 381 -5.90 -0.77 27.34
C ALA A 381 -4.60 -1.51 27.70
N ALA A 382 -4.70 -2.83 27.92
CA ALA A 382 -3.57 -3.65 28.36
C ALA A 382 -2.30 -3.48 27.48
N PRO A 383 -2.37 -3.46 26.13
CA PRO A 383 -1.18 -3.27 25.30
C PRO A 383 -0.42 -1.96 25.56
N LEU A 384 -1.13 -0.88 25.92
CA LEU A 384 -0.51 0.41 26.24
C LEU A 384 0.19 0.38 27.59
N LEU A 385 -0.42 -0.26 28.60
CA LEU A 385 0.17 -0.37 29.93
C LEU A 385 1.37 -1.32 29.93
N GLU A 386 1.26 -2.46 29.26
CA GLU A 386 2.37 -3.42 29.08
C GLU A 386 3.53 -2.76 28.32
N GLY A 387 3.23 -2.01 27.25
CA GLY A 387 4.24 -1.27 26.49
C GLY A 387 4.94 -0.19 27.32
N LEU A 388 4.20 0.55 28.14
CA LEU A 388 4.76 1.53 29.08
C LEU A 388 5.73 0.85 30.07
N ILE A 389 5.27 -0.21 30.75
CA ILE A 389 6.08 -0.92 31.76
C ILE A 389 7.35 -1.49 31.12
N ALA A 390 7.23 -2.16 29.97
CA ALA A 390 8.38 -2.73 29.27
C ALA A 390 9.40 -1.66 28.86
N THR A 391 8.92 -0.50 28.41
CA THR A 391 9.77 0.63 28.04
C THR A 391 10.48 1.24 29.24
N VAL A 392 9.80 1.40 30.38
CA VAL A 392 10.41 1.89 31.63
C VAL A 392 11.53 0.97 32.07
N ILE A 393 11.26 -0.33 32.19
CA ILE A 393 12.25 -1.33 32.63
C ILE A 393 13.44 -1.34 31.67
N GLY A 394 13.19 -1.40 30.36
CA GLY A 394 14.27 -1.48 29.37
C GLY A 394 15.14 -0.24 29.25
N LEU A 395 14.67 0.94 29.69
CA LEU A 395 15.48 2.17 29.73
C LEU A 395 16.29 2.34 31.02
N GLU A 396 16.01 1.55 32.05
CA GLU A 396 16.76 1.52 33.31
C GLU A 396 17.97 0.56 33.26
N ASP A 397 17.90 -0.47 32.40
CA ASP A 397 19.00 -1.39 32.04
C ASP A 397 19.99 -0.75 31.03
#